data_AF-A0A0M3IIH2-F1
#
_entry.id   AF-A0A0M3IIH2-F1
#
_cell.length_a   1.000
_cell.length_b   1.000
_cell.length_c   1.000
_cell.angle_alpha   90.00
_cell.angle_beta   90.00
_cell.angle_gamma   90.00
#
_symmetry.space_group_name_H-M   'P 1'
#
loop_
_entity.id
_entity.type
_entity.pdbx_description
1 polymer ?
#
loop_
_entity_poly.entity_id
_entity_poly.type
_entity_poly.pdbx_seq_one_letter_code
_entity_poly.pdbx_strand_id
1 'polypeptide(L)'
;MNSLFVIILMGFTSYVYGQTFLQNLFSRVGGFSRLGGPLPLTNAERLVGVAQPRLRKCCKHLTNVDYECERRFCNFEALNPSNVHFFVSMCGSRRTTFYDLWDCTSSKQDHTQCCINKGVSEGCLAYCDATYGLRSTPTQLLHCSTYLNPIRECFWEYMQTNTNMYGEY
;
A
#
# COMPACT_ATOMS: atom_id res chain seq x y z
N MET A 1 -44.32 -32.40 -46.93
CA MET A 1 -42.86 -32.20 -46.93
C MET A 1 -42.60 -30.80 -47.47
N ASN A 2 -41.96 -29.82 -46.80
CA ASN A 2 -41.38 -29.65 -45.47
C ASN A 2 -41.35 -28.12 -45.29
N SER A 3 -42.13 -27.51 -44.39
CA SER A 3 -41.83 -27.33 -42.97
C SER A 3 -40.44 -26.80 -42.62
N LEU A 4 -39.82 -25.96 -43.48
CA LEU A 4 -38.55 -25.29 -43.15
C LEU A 4 -38.47 -23.79 -43.51
N PHE A 5 -39.43 -23.23 -44.24
CA PHE A 5 -39.37 -21.81 -44.65
C PHE A 5 -40.10 -20.81 -43.75
N VAL A 6 -40.90 -21.26 -42.77
CA VAL A 6 -41.68 -20.36 -41.89
C VAL A 6 -40.92 -19.98 -40.61
N ILE A 7 -39.85 -20.69 -40.26
CA ILE A 7 -39.15 -20.49 -38.98
C ILE A 7 -38.20 -19.26 -39.01
N ILE A 8 -37.77 -18.80 -40.17
CA ILE A 8 -36.77 -17.70 -40.26
C ILE A 8 -37.41 -16.30 -40.08
N LEU A 9 -38.73 -16.15 -40.27
CA LEU A 9 -39.40 -14.84 -40.11
C LEU A 9 -39.96 -14.58 -38.70
N MET A 10 -39.95 -15.54 -37.78
CA MET A 10 -40.39 -15.34 -36.40
C MET A 10 -39.24 -15.09 -35.40
N GLY A 11 -37.98 -15.08 -35.85
CA GLY A 11 -36.81 -14.88 -35.00
C GLY A 11 -36.32 -13.43 -34.87
N PHE A 12 -36.73 -12.51 -35.76
CA PHE A 12 -36.21 -11.13 -35.77
C PHE A 12 -37.10 -10.10 -35.08
N THR A 13 -38.35 -10.43 -34.73
CA THR A 13 -39.25 -9.48 -34.06
C THR A 13 -39.13 -9.46 -32.53
N SER A 14 -38.45 -10.43 -31.92
CA SER A 14 -38.24 -10.47 -30.47
C SER A 14 -37.00 -9.71 -29.99
N TYR A 15 -36.08 -9.33 -30.87
CA TYR A 15 -34.83 -8.67 -30.48
C TYR A 15 -34.94 -7.14 -30.31
N VAL A 16 -36.03 -6.52 -30.80
CA VAL A 16 -36.19 -5.05 -30.76
C VAL A 16 -37.14 -4.57 -29.66
N TYR A 17 -37.95 -5.46 -29.07
CA TYR A 17 -38.88 -5.11 -27.97
C TYR A 17 -38.35 -5.35 -26.55
N GLY A 18 -37.06 -5.67 -26.40
CA GLY A 18 -36.41 -5.92 -25.10
C GLY A 18 -35.52 -4.79 -24.58
N GLN A 19 -35.41 -3.65 -25.27
CA GLN A 19 -34.47 -2.57 -24.91
C GLN A 19 -35.12 -1.27 -24.41
N THR A 20 -36.44 -1.15 -24.35
CA THR A 20 -37.12 0.11 -23.99
C THR A 20 -37.88 0.10 -22.65
N PHE A 21 -37.81 -0.97 -21.85
CA PHE A 21 -38.51 -1.04 -20.56
C PHE A 21 -37.62 -0.85 -19.31
N LEU A 22 -36.29 -0.88 -19.43
CA LEU A 22 -35.37 -0.65 -18.30
C LEU A 22 -34.71 0.74 -18.31
N GLN A 23 -35.29 1.72 -19.00
CA GLN A 23 -34.86 3.13 -18.93
C GLN A 23 -35.91 4.09 -18.32
N ASN A 24 -37.11 3.60 -17.95
CA ASN A 24 -38.22 4.46 -17.51
C ASN A 24 -38.60 4.38 -16.02
N LEU A 25 -37.78 3.75 -15.18
CA LEU A 25 -37.97 3.78 -13.71
C LEU A 25 -37.07 4.81 -12.99
N PHE A 26 -36.20 5.51 -13.72
CA PHE A 26 -35.25 6.49 -13.15
C PHE A 26 -35.65 7.96 -13.32
N SER A 27 -36.93 8.27 -13.57
CA SER A 27 -37.39 9.65 -13.78
C SER A 27 -38.43 10.16 -12.77
N ARG A 28 -38.62 9.48 -11.62
CA ARG A 28 -39.73 9.86 -10.70
C ARG A 28 -39.44 9.84 -9.20
N VAL A 29 -38.22 10.21 -8.80
CA VAL A 29 -38.00 10.77 -7.46
C VAL A 29 -37.14 12.02 -7.60
N GLY A 30 -37.81 13.16 -7.68
CA GLY A 30 -37.17 14.46 -7.49
C GLY A 30 -36.68 14.57 -6.05
N GLY A 31 -35.51 15.18 -5.87
CA GLY A 31 -35.00 15.57 -4.56
C GLY A 31 -33.76 14.82 -4.09
N PHE A 32 -32.71 14.68 -4.92
CA PHE A 32 -31.37 14.50 -4.37
C PHE A 32 -30.85 15.84 -3.88
N SER A 33 -31.27 16.22 -2.68
CA SER A 33 -30.54 17.16 -1.84
C SER A 33 -29.08 16.72 -1.82
N ARG A 34 -28.18 17.70 -1.99
CA ARG A 34 -26.73 17.54 -1.91
C ARG A 34 -26.35 16.92 -0.56
N LEU A 35 -26.22 15.61 -0.53
CA LEU A 35 -25.49 14.86 0.51
C LEU A 35 -24.34 14.12 -0.16
N GLY A 36 -23.58 14.84 -0.98
CA GLY A 36 -22.22 14.46 -1.35
C GLY A 36 -21.30 14.81 -0.18
N GLY A 37 -21.46 14.12 0.95
CA GLY A 37 -20.38 14.03 1.94
C GLY A 37 -19.29 13.11 1.37
N PRO A 38 -17.99 13.37 1.63
CA PRO A 38 -16.95 12.44 1.23
C PRO A 38 -17.23 11.05 1.83
N LEU A 39 -17.09 10.02 1.00
CA LEU A 39 -17.17 8.61 1.40
C LEU A 39 -16.24 8.36 2.60
N PRO A 40 -16.59 7.47 3.54
CA PRO A 40 -15.68 7.09 4.61
C PRO A 40 -14.46 6.41 4.00
N LEU A 41 -13.31 7.06 4.15
CA LEU A 41 -12.07 6.66 3.51
C LEU A 41 -11.65 5.27 3.99
N THR A 42 -11.35 4.37 3.06
CA THR A 42 -10.69 3.10 3.40
C THR A 42 -9.23 3.37 3.79
N ASN A 43 -8.59 2.44 4.50
CA ASN A 43 -7.15 2.51 4.82
C ASN A 43 -6.26 2.73 3.57
N ALA A 44 -6.77 2.42 2.37
CA ALA A 44 -6.10 2.64 1.09
C ALA A 44 -6.09 4.12 0.64
N GLU A 45 -7.05 4.97 1.04
CA GLU A 45 -7.04 6.40 0.66
C GLU A 45 -6.12 7.23 1.57
N ARG A 46 -5.86 6.73 2.79
CA ARG A 46 -4.78 7.25 3.65
C ARG A 46 -3.39 7.04 3.03
N LEU A 47 -3.24 6.10 2.08
CA LEU A 47 -2.02 5.93 1.28
C LEU A 47 -1.81 7.05 0.25
N VAL A 48 -2.78 7.94 0.02
CA VAL A 48 -2.55 9.27 -0.57
C VAL A 48 -2.00 10.22 0.51
N GLY A 49 -1.07 9.70 1.31
CA GLY A 49 -0.44 10.40 2.42
C GLY A 49 0.88 11.02 1.99
N VAL A 50 1.25 12.12 2.64
CA VAL A 50 2.50 12.86 2.39
C VAL A 50 3.75 12.00 2.65
N ALA A 51 3.62 10.96 3.49
CA ALA A 51 4.70 10.05 3.84
C ALA A 51 5.31 9.31 2.63
N GLN A 52 4.49 8.79 1.70
CA GLN A 52 5.01 7.98 0.59
C GLN A 52 5.86 8.81 -0.41
N PRO A 53 5.47 10.05 -0.78
CA PRO A 53 6.35 10.98 -1.49
C PRO A 53 7.65 11.29 -0.73
N ARG A 54 7.60 11.54 0.59
CA ARG A 54 8.80 11.81 1.42
C ARG A 54 9.78 10.66 1.44
N LEU A 55 9.28 9.43 1.61
CA LEU A 55 10.07 8.21 1.51
C LEU A 55 10.75 8.10 0.13
N ARG A 56 10.00 8.33 -0.95
CA ARG A 56 10.55 8.29 -2.31
C ARG A 56 11.64 9.33 -2.55
N LYS A 57 11.53 10.52 -1.96
CA LYS A 57 12.61 11.52 -2.01
C LYS A 57 13.86 11.02 -1.29
N CYS A 58 13.71 10.40 -0.12
CA CYS A 58 14.84 9.79 0.59
C CYS A 58 15.57 8.76 -0.26
N CYS A 59 14.85 7.82 -0.89
CA CYS A 59 15.47 6.78 -1.70
C CYS A 59 16.29 7.32 -2.88
N LYS A 60 15.88 8.46 -3.46
CA LYS A 60 16.63 9.10 -4.56
C LYS A 60 18.01 9.62 -4.15
N HIS A 61 18.25 9.83 -2.86
CA HIS A 61 19.57 10.20 -2.33
C HIS A 61 20.50 8.98 -2.17
N LEU A 62 19.96 7.76 -2.26
CA LEU A 62 20.74 6.54 -2.07
C LEU A 62 21.55 6.24 -3.34
N THR A 63 22.87 6.25 -3.22
CA THR A 63 23.79 6.06 -4.36
C THR A 63 24.41 4.66 -4.43
N ASN A 64 24.34 3.87 -3.35
CA ASN A 64 24.95 2.54 -3.25
C ASN A 64 23.92 1.41 -3.08
N VAL A 65 22.74 1.56 -3.67
CA VAL A 65 21.66 0.57 -3.60
C VAL A 65 21.49 -0.19 -4.92
N ASP A 66 20.97 -1.40 -4.82
CA ASP A 66 20.56 -2.20 -5.98
C ASP A 66 19.28 -1.62 -6.58
N TYR A 67 19.33 -1.28 -7.88
CA TYR A 67 18.23 -0.62 -8.59
C TYR A 67 16.91 -1.40 -8.53
N GLU A 68 16.96 -2.74 -8.66
CA GLU A 68 15.76 -3.58 -8.59
C GLU A 68 15.14 -3.56 -7.19
N CYS A 69 15.98 -3.61 -6.16
CA CYS A 69 15.54 -3.51 -4.78
C CYS A 69 14.92 -2.15 -4.47
N GLU A 70 15.58 -1.05 -4.82
CA GLU A 70 15.04 0.29 -4.61
C GLU A 70 13.69 0.45 -5.31
N ARG A 71 13.60 0.08 -6.59
CA ARG A 71 12.37 0.22 -7.39
C ARG A 71 11.20 -0.56 -6.78
N ARG A 72 11.44 -1.76 -6.26
CA ARG A 72 10.38 -2.64 -5.73
C ARG A 72 10.02 -2.34 -4.28
N PHE A 73 11.00 -1.91 -3.48
CA PHE A 73 10.85 -1.87 -2.02
C PHE A 73 11.01 -0.47 -1.40
N CYS A 74 11.26 0.59 -2.17
CA CYS A 74 11.13 1.97 -1.70
C CYS A 74 9.66 2.40 -1.61
N ASN A 75 8.91 1.76 -0.71
CA ASN A 75 7.52 2.09 -0.39
C ASN A 75 7.13 1.43 0.93
N PHE A 76 6.12 2.00 1.61
CA PHE A 76 5.67 1.42 2.86
C PHE A 76 5.06 0.02 2.68
N GLU A 77 4.46 -0.29 1.53
CA GLU A 77 3.92 -1.64 1.26
C GLU A 77 4.98 -2.75 1.18
N ALA A 78 6.27 -2.41 1.12
CA ALA A 78 7.34 -3.40 1.20
C ALA A 78 7.44 -4.06 2.58
N LEU A 79 7.13 -3.32 3.65
CA LEU A 79 7.30 -3.76 5.04
C LEU A 79 6.02 -4.38 5.58
N ASN A 80 5.66 -5.57 5.08
CA ASN A 80 4.51 -6.32 5.56
C ASN A 80 4.82 -7.83 5.61
N PRO A 81 4.03 -8.63 6.36
CA PRO A 81 4.28 -10.07 6.51
C PRO A 81 4.31 -10.85 5.19
N SER A 82 3.51 -10.45 4.20
CA SER A 82 3.43 -11.12 2.88
C SER A 82 4.64 -10.82 1.98
N ASN A 83 5.24 -9.64 2.11
CA ASN A 83 6.33 -9.19 1.23
C ASN A 83 7.73 -9.35 1.85
N VAL A 84 7.85 -9.46 3.18
CA VAL A 84 9.15 -9.42 3.86
C VAL A 84 10.10 -10.54 3.44
N HIS A 85 9.59 -11.75 3.19
CA HIS A 85 10.41 -12.86 2.72
C HIS A 85 11.03 -12.55 1.35
N PHE A 86 10.26 -11.90 0.46
CA PHE A 86 10.75 -11.48 -0.85
C PHE A 86 11.75 -10.33 -0.74
N PHE A 87 11.49 -9.37 0.15
CA PHE A 87 12.42 -8.28 0.43
C PHE A 87 13.76 -8.78 0.96
N VAL A 88 13.75 -9.66 1.97
CA VAL A 88 14.95 -10.23 2.59
C VAL A 88 15.71 -11.11 1.59
N SER A 89 15.03 -11.98 0.84
CA SER A 89 15.69 -12.87 -0.13
C SER A 89 16.29 -12.12 -1.31
N MET A 90 15.63 -11.07 -1.80
CA MET A 90 16.13 -10.28 -2.91
C MET A 90 17.24 -9.33 -2.47
N CYS A 91 17.04 -8.59 -1.37
CA CYS A 91 17.86 -7.42 -1.04
C CYS A 91 18.82 -7.66 0.13
N GLY A 92 18.66 -8.72 0.91
CA GLY A 92 19.44 -8.95 2.12
C GLY A 92 20.94 -9.12 1.89
N SER A 93 21.35 -9.61 0.71
CA SER A 93 22.77 -9.75 0.33
C SER A 93 23.22 -8.76 -0.75
N ARG A 94 22.33 -7.86 -1.21
CA ARG A 94 22.61 -6.94 -2.31
C ARG A 94 23.05 -5.58 -1.79
N ARG A 95 24.36 -5.38 -1.73
CA ARG A 95 24.97 -4.14 -1.24
C ARG A 95 24.44 -3.80 0.17
N THR A 96 24.28 -2.52 0.47
CA THR A 96 23.67 -2.01 1.70
C THR A 96 22.16 -1.81 1.58
N THR A 97 21.54 -2.23 0.46
CA THR A 97 20.18 -1.84 0.09
C THR A 97 19.12 -2.11 1.15
N PHE A 98 19.18 -3.27 1.81
CA PHE A 98 18.24 -3.59 2.88
C PHE A 98 18.30 -2.54 4.02
N TYR A 99 19.51 -2.21 4.46
CA TYR A 99 19.76 -1.24 5.53
C TYR A 99 19.40 0.19 5.10
N ASP A 100 19.79 0.60 3.89
CA ASP A 100 19.54 1.95 3.39
C ASP A 100 18.03 2.21 3.19
N LEU A 101 17.29 1.22 2.69
CA LEU A 101 15.83 1.33 2.57
C LEU A 101 15.15 1.34 3.95
N TRP A 102 15.67 0.58 4.92
CA TRP A 102 15.18 0.62 6.30
C TRP A 102 15.39 2.01 6.93
N ASP A 103 16.58 2.58 6.75
CA ASP A 103 16.95 3.91 7.23
C ASP A 103 16.03 4.98 6.64
N CYS A 104 15.79 4.94 5.32
CA CYS A 104 14.85 5.86 4.68
C CYS A 104 13.42 5.68 5.18
N THR A 105 12.95 4.44 5.34
CA THR A 105 11.57 4.16 5.78
C THR A 105 11.35 4.57 7.23
N SER A 106 12.34 4.43 8.09
CA SER A 106 12.26 4.82 9.51
C SER A 106 12.62 6.29 9.77
N SER A 107 13.16 6.99 8.76
CA SER A 107 13.75 8.33 8.90
C SER A 107 14.83 8.43 9.98
N LYS A 108 15.49 7.32 10.33
CA LYS A 108 16.47 7.21 11.41
C LYS A 108 16.02 7.80 12.74
N GLN A 109 14.78 7.53 13.13
CA GLN A 109 14.23 7.96 14.42
C GLN A 109 13.96 6.78 15.34
N ASP A 110 13.82 7.08 16.63
CA ASP A 110 13.31 6.14 17.61
C ASP A 110 11.78 6.07 17.55
N HIS A 111 11.24 4.92 17.13
CA HIS A 111 9.80 4.63 17.11
C HIS A 111 9.36 3.69 18.23
N THR A 112 10.25 3.38 19.20
CA THR A 112 10.02 2.37 20.23
C THR A 112 8.72 2.59 20.99
N GLN A 113 8.44 3.83 21.39
CA GLN A 113 7.19 4.13 22.12
C GLN A 113 5.94 3.89 21.26
N CYS A 114 5.97 4.23 19.97
CA CYS A 114 4.88 3.94 19.06
C CYS A 114 4.68 2.43 18.89
N CYS A 115 5.78 1.69 18.71
CA CYS A 115 5.77 0.24 18.60
C CYS A 115 5.19 -0.45 19.84
N ILE A 116 5.60 -0.04 21.04
CA ILE A 116 5.05 -0.55 22.31
C ILE A 116 3.54 -0.31 22.34
N ASN A 117 3.08 0.89 22.00
CA ASN A 117 1.66 1.23 22.00
C ASN A 117 0.85 0.42 20.97
N LYS A 118 1.48 -0.02 19.87
CA LYS A 118 0.86 -0.89 18.85
C LYS A 118 1.09 -2.39 19.11
N GLY A 119 1.61 -2.77 20.28
CA GLY A 119 1.72 -4.17 20.70
C GLY A 119 2.89 -4.93 20.08
N VAL A 120 3.94 -4.25 19.63
CA VAL A 120 5.20 -4.91 19.22
C VAL A 120 5.85 -5.53 20.46
N SER A 121 6.22 -6.80 20.39
CA SER A 121 6.88 -7.48 21.51
C SER A 121 8.28 -6.92 21.77
N GLU A 122 8.72 -7.05 23.03
CA GLU A 122 10.05 -6.58 23.48
C GLU A 122 11.19 -7.10 22.59
N GLY A 123 11.18 -8.39 22.23
CA GLY A 123 12.19 -9.00 21.36
C GLY A 123 12.24 -8.44 19.93
N CYS A 124 11.24 -7.66 19.51
CA CYS A 124 11.17 -7.03 18.21
C CYS A 124 11.33 -5.50 18.24
N LEU A 125 11.48 -4.89 19.43
CA LEU A 125 11.65 -3.43 19.55
C LEU A 125 12.98 -2.93 18.96
N ALA A 126 13.97 -3.81 18.78
CA ALA A 126 15.21 -3.48 18.07
C ALA A 126 15.00 -3.05 16.60
N TYR A 127 13.83 -3.37 16.01
CA TYR A 127 13.44 -2.90 14.68
C TYR A 127 12.71 -1.54 14.72
N CYS A 128 12.36 -1.04 15.90
CA CYS A 128 11.66 0.23 16.09
C CYS A 128 12.61 1.39 16.37
N ASP A 129 13.68 1.15 17.13
CA ASP A 129 14.76 2.13 17.29
C ASP A 129 15.67 2.11 16.05
N ALA A 130 15.48 3.09 15.17
CA ALA A 130 16.30 3.26 13.98
C ALA A 130 17.30 4.43 14.09
N THR A 131 17.48 5.01 15.29
CA THR A 131 18.30 6.21 15.51
C THR A 131 19.71 6.06 14.96
N TYR A 132 20.28 4.86 15.11
CA TYR A 132 21.64 4.53 14.66
C TYR A 132 21.65 3.57 13.47
N GLY A 133 20.53 3.50 12.74
CA GLY A 133 20.28 2.50 11.71
C GLY A 133 20.08 1.09 12.26
N LEU A 134 19.59 0.20 11.42
CA LEU A 134 19.27 -1.17 11.82
C LEU A 134 20.56 -2.01 12.01
N ARG A 135 20.74 -2.55 13.21
CA ARG A 135 21.91 -3.40 13.55
C ARG A 135 21.66 -4.90 13.36
N SER A 136 20.40 -5.30 13.23
CA SER A 136 20.00 -6.69 13.03
C SER A 136 20.26 -7.15 11.59
N THR A 137 20.41 -8.46 11.39
CA THR A 137 20.54 -9.01 10.03
C THR A 137 19.18 -9.03 9.31
N PRO A 138 19.16 -9.00 7.97
CA PRO A 138 17.91 -9.13 7.21
C PRO A 138 17.12 -10.39 7.55
N THR A 139 17.81 -11.50 7.82
CA THR A 139 17.18 -12.77 8.18
C THR A 139 16.50 -12.72 9.56
N GLN A 140 17.07 -12.00 10.52
CA GLN A 140 16.48 -11.87 11.85
C GLN A 140 15.13 -11.13 11.81
N LEU A 141 14.92 -10.24 10.83
CA LEU A 141 13.66 -9.51 10.65
C LEU A 141 12.48 -10.48 10.46
N LEU A 142 12.72 -11.65 9.86
CA LEU A 142 11.68 -12.65 9.58
C LEU A 142 11.05 -13.20 10.88
N HIS A 143 11.80 -13.23 11.98
CA HIS A 143 11.27 -13.64 13.30
C HIS A 143 10.25 -12.63 13.86
N CYS A 144 10.31 -11.38 13.40
CA CYS A 144 9.40 -10.31 13.77
C CYS A 144 8.35 -10.03 12.69
N SER A 145 8.16 -10.95 11.73
CA SER A 145 7.26 -10.78 10.58
C SER A 145 5.83 -10.39 10.97
N THR A 146 5.29 -10.92 12.06
CA THR A 146 3.95 -10.59 12.58
C THR A 146 3.81 -9.14 13.03
N TYR A 147 4.92 -8.47 13.38
CA TYR A 147 4.95 -7.09 13.87
C TYR A 147 5.28 -6.07 12.77
N LEU A 148 5.45 -6.49 11.52
CA LEU A 148 5.84 -5.56 10.45
C LEU A 148 4.77 -4.53 10.14
N ASN A 149 3.49 -4.90 10.20
CA ASN A 149 2.40 -3.94 10.01
C ASN A 149 2.41 -2.83 11.08
N PRO A 150 2.41 -3.12 12.40
CA PRO A 150 2.48 -2.06 13.40
C PRO A 150 3.79 -1.25 13.35
N ILE A 151 4.94 -1.87 13.05
CA ILE A 151 6.20 -1.15 12.85
C ILE A 151 6.09 -0.17 11.66
N ARG A 152 5.61 -0.66 10.52
CA ARG A 152 5.39 0.13 9.31
C ARG A 152 4.44 1.31 9.57
N GLU A 153 3.37 1.08 10.32
CA GLU A 153 2.42 2.14 10.67
C GLU A 153 3.09 3.25 11.47
N CYS A 154 3.96 2.94 12.44
CA CYS A 154 4.72 3.95 13.17
C CYS A 154 5.61 4.80 12.25
N PHE A 155 6.34 4.14 11.36
CA PHE A 155 7.19 4.81 10.38
C PHE A 155 6.38 5.73 9.46
N TRP A 156 5.23 5.24 9.00
CA TRP A 156 4.32 6.00 8.16
C TRP A 156 3.73 7.19 8.91
N GLU A 157 3.20 7.00 10.13
CA GLU A 157 2.60 8.06 10.96
C GLU A 157 3.61 9.17 11.25
N TYR A 158 4.86 8.81 11.57
CA TYR A 158 5.94 9.79 11.75
C TYR A 158 6.14 10.63 10.49
N MET A 159 6.27 9.99 9.33
CA MET A 159 6.51 10.69 8.07
C MET A 159 5.30 11.47 7.57
N GLN A 160 4.12 11.37 8.16
CA GLN A 160 2.98 12.23 7.81
C GLN A 160 3.20 13.67 8.28
N THR A 161 3.84 13.87 9.42
CA THR A 161 4.02 15.19 10.04
C THR A 161 5.47 15.66 10.09
N ASN A 162 6.43 14.75 9.83
CA ASN A 162 7.86 15.03 9.87
C ASN A 162 8.51 14.88 8.49
N THR A 163 9.70 15.45 8.34
CA THR A 163 10.56 15.27 7.16
C THR A 163 11.17 13.87 7.11
N ASN A 164 11.69 13.47 5.95
CA ASN A 164 12.58 12.31 5.87
C ASN A 164 13.93 12.58 6.56
N MET A 165 14.82 11.58 6.64
CA MET A 165 16.15 11.71 7.28
C MET A 165 17.08 12.75 6.62
N TYR A 166 16.75 13.25 5.43
CA TYR A 166 17.47 14.33 4.74
C TYR A 166 16.80 15.70 4.90
N GLY A 167 15.73 15.81 5.69
CA GLY A 167 15.02 17.07 5.95
C GLY A 167 14.01 17.46 4.88
N GLU A 168 13.57 16.55 4.01
CA GLU A 168 12.63 16.86 2.92
C GLU A 168 11.17 16.51 3.26
N TYR A 169 10.25 17.38 2.81
CA TYR A 169 8.80 17.23 2.94
C TYR A 169 8.12 16.59 1.73
#